data_AF-A0A6L5YEC2-F1
#
_entry.id   AF-A0A6L5YEC2-F1
#
_cell.length_a   1.000
_cell.length_b   1.000
_cell.length_c   1.000
_cell.angle_alpha   90.00
_cell.angle_beta   90.00
_cell.angle_gamma   90.00
#
_symmetry.space_group_name_H-M   'P 1'
#
loop_
_entity.id
_entity.type
_entity.pdbx_description
1 polymer ?
#
loop_
_entity_poly.entity_id
_entity_poly.type
_entity_poly.pdbx_seq_one_letter_code
_entity_poly.pdbx_strand_id
1 'polypeptide(L)'
;MKRHQDVTIGIVILLFCAFFTRCALRMDMGPALMPLILLAFMAVLGLIILADGIRKTRHATAENPVKPFVTCAALKTPLTMFALIVVYVLLFLAVGYYAATVLFLIAAMRFLKQKSWPLIAMTTAGFVAFTYFFLVRQLNVSIDELGWIGNWLQMRGGF
;
A
#
# COMPACT_ATOMS: atom_id res chain seq x y z
N MET A 1 -14.97 18.44 -23.48
CA MET A 1 -14.65 16.99 -23.62
C MET A 1 -14.73 16.33 -22.25
N LYS A 2 -15.79 15.56 -21.95
CA LYS A 2 -15.95 14.86 -20.66
C LYS A 2 -15.12 13.56 -20.70
N ARG A 3 -13.84 13.61 -20.30
CA ARG A 3 -13.01 12.41 -20.15
C ARG A 3 -13.43 11.68 -18.86
N HIS A 4 -13.68 10.38 -18.96
CA HIS A 4 -13.99 9.56 -17.80
C HIS A 4 -12.80 9.59 -16.84
N GLN A 5 -13.08 9.81 -15.56
CA GLN A 5 -12.08 9.99 -14.52
C GLN A 5 -11.11 8.80 -14.40
N ASP A 6 -11.62 7.60 -14.67
CA ASP A 6 -10.89 6.34 -14.81
C ASP A 6 -9.66 6.46 -15.75
N VAL A 7 -9.77 7.24 -16.83
CA VAL A 7 -8.64 7.49 -17.75
C VAL A 7 -7.57 8.34 -17.08
N THR A 8 -7.97 9.38 -16.34
CA THR A 8 -7.02 10.26 -15.64
C THR A 8 -6.35 9.50 -14.49
N ILE A 9 -7.09 8.70 -13.74
CA ILE A 9 -6.57 7.85 -12.66
C ILE A 9 -5.60 6.81 -13.23
N GLY A 10 -5.95 6.14 -14.33
CA GLY A 10 -5.08 5.18 -15.00
C GLY A 10 -3.76 5.80 -15.46
N ILE A 11 -3.80 6.99 -16.07
CA ILE A 11 -2.59 7.72 -16.49
C ILE A 11 -1.72 8.08 -15.28
N VAL A 12 -2.31 8.61 -14.20
CA VAL A 12 -1.58 8.96 -12.99
C VAL A 12 -0.92 7.74 -12.35
N ILE A 13 -1.62 6.60 -12.27
CA ILE A 13 -1.08 5.34 -11.75
C ILE A 13 0.10 4.87 -12.61
N LEU A 14 0.00 4.93 -13.94
CA LEU A 14 1.10 4.51 -14.83
C LEU A 14 2.32 5.43 -14.73
N LEU A 15 2.11 6.75 -14.61
CA LEU A 15 3.20 7.70 -14.38
C LEU A 15 3.86 7.45 -13.02
N PHE A 16 3.07 7.18 -11.98
CA PHE A 16 3.58 6.80 -10.66
C PHE A 16 4.41 5.52 -10.73
N CYS A 17 3.89 4.47 -11.38
CA CYS A 17 4.64 3.23 -11.57
C CYS A 17 5.96 3.47 -12.33
N ALA A 18 5.95 4.22 -13.43
CA ALA A 18 7.15 4.50 -14.21
C ALA A 18 8.22 5.26 -13.39
N PHE A 19 7.81 6.21 -12.56
CA PHE A 19 8.72 6.95 -11.68
C PHE A 19 9.33 6.03 -10.62
N PHE A 20 8.50 5.26 -9.90
CA PHE A 20 8.97 4.38 -8.83
C PHE A 20 9.76 3.18 -9.34
N THR A 21 9.48 2.68 -10.54
CA THR A 21 10.33 1.65 -11.18
C THR A 21 11.75 2.18 -11.40
N ARG A 22 11.93 3.45 -11.80
CA ARG A 22 13.28 4.04 -11.88
C ARG A 22 13.97 4.11 -10.53
N CYS A 23 13.24 4.39 -9.45
CA CYS A 23 13.80 4.36 -8.09
C CYS A 23 14.15 2.93 -7.65
N ALA A 24 13.29 1.96 -7.93
CA ALA A 24 13.51 0.56 -7.57
C ALA A 24 14.72 -0.04 -8.30
N LEU A 25 14.94 0.32 -9.58
CA LEU A 25 16.12 -0.10 -10.35
C LEU A 25 17.45 0.46 -9.84
N ARG A 26 17.42 1.48 -8.95
CA ARG A 26 18.61 2.00 -8.27
C ARG A 26 18.95 1.28 -6.97
N MET A 27 18.08 0.38 -6.51
CA MET A 27 18.32 -0.45 -5.32
C MET A 27 18.97 -1.78 -5.71
N ASP A 28 19.68 -2.40 -4.76
CA ASP A 28 20.23 -3.74 -4.95
C ASP A 28 19.11 -4.75 -5.23
N MET A 29 19.42 -5.79 -6.02
CA MET A 29 18.40 -6.72 -6.54
C MET A 29 17.56 -7.41 -5.46
N GLY A 30 18.11 -7.65 -4.26
CA GLY A 30 17.37 -8.24 -3.14
C GLY A 30 16.22 -7.34 -2.67
N PRO A 31 16.49 -6.15 -2.09
CA PRO A 31 15.47 -5.21 -1.66
C PRO A 31 14.56 -4.69 -2.79
N ALA A 32 15.07 -4.61 -4.02
CA ALA A 32 14.33 -4.09 -5.18
C ALA A 32 13.23 -5.02 -5.70
N LEU A 33 13.31 -6.32 -5.42
CA LEU A 33 12.41 -7.33 -5.97
C LEU A 33 10.95 -7.11 -5.52
N MET A 34 10.73 -6.80 -4.24
CA MET A 34 9.40 -6.55 -3.70
C MET A 34 8.71 -5.31 -4.30
N PRO A 35 9.36 -4.13 -4.32
CA PRO A 35 8.85 -2.95 -5.01
C PRO A 35 8.53 -3.22 -6.48
N LEU A 36 9.40 -3.93 -7.21
CA LEU A 36 9.19 -4.22 -8.63
C LEU A 36 7.96 -5.08 -8.89
N ILE A 37 7.72 -6.14 -8.10
CA ILE A 37 6.53 -6.99 -8.24
C ILE A 37 5.26 -6.16 -7.98
N LEU A 38 5.26 -5.34 -6.93
CA LEU A 38 4.11 -4.50 -6.60
C LEU A 38 3.83 -3.45 -7.70
N LEU A 39 4.88 -2.83 -8.23
CA LEU A 39 4.80 -1.86 -9.32
C LEU A 39 4.29 -2.51 -10.62
N ALA A 40 4.75 -3.73 -10.92
CA ALA A 40 4.25 -4.48 -12.06
C ALA A 40 2.75 -4.79 -11.92
N PHE A 41 2.32 -5.24 -10.74
CA PHE A 41 0.90 -5.50 -10.46
C PHE A 41 0.06 -4.22 -10.56
N MET A 42 0.52 -3.12 -9.96
CA MET A 42 -0.13 -1.81 -10.09
C MET A 42 -0.19 -1.33 -11.54
N ALA A 43 0.85 -1.54 -12.33
CA ALA A 43 0.88 -1.15 -13.74
C ALA A 43 -0.17 -1.93 -14.55
N VAL A 44 -0.30 -3.24 -14.31
CA VAL A 44 -1.34 -4.08 -14.94
C VAL A 44 -2.74 -3.58 -14.57
N LEU A 45 -3.01 -3.33 -13.28
CA LEU A 45 -4.30 -2.78 -12.85
C LEU A 45 -4.55 -1.38 -13.46
N GLY A 46 -3.52 -0.54 -13.51
CA GLY A 46 -3.58 0.77 -14.16
C GLY A 46 -3.97 0.67 -15.64
N LEU A 47 -3.37 -0.27 -16.38
CA LEU A 47 -3.73 -0.54 -17.78
C LEU A 47 -5.18 -1.00 -17.93
N ILE A 48 -5.67 -1.89 -17.06
CA ILE A 48 -7.06 -2.37 -17.07
C ILE A 48 -8.03 -1.20 -16.83
N ILE A 49 -7.78 -0.38 -15.81
CA ILE A 49 -8.60 0.80 -15.50
C ILE A 49 -8.60 1.80 -16.66
N LEU A 50 -7.45 1.98 -17.31
CA LEU A 50 -7.32 2.89 -18.45
C LEU A 50 -8.09 2.35 -19.67
N ALA A 51 -7.98 1.05 -19.96
CA ALA A 51 -8.75 0.38 -21.02
C ALA A 51 -10.27 0.46 -20.77
N ASP A 52 -10.72 0.19 -19.55
CA ASP A 52 -12.12 0.32 -19.15
C ASP A 52 -12.60 1.78 -19.20
N GLY A 53 -11.76 2.73 -18.78
CA GLY A 53 -12.05 4.16 -18.86
C GLY A 53 -12.21 4.65 -20.30
N ILE A 54 -11.36 4.19 -21.22
CA ILE A 54 -11.49 4.48 -22.66
C ILE A 54 -12.77 3.84 -23.22
N ARG A 55 -13.05 2.58 -22.88
CA ARG A 55 -14.25 1.87 -23.31
C ARG A 55 -15.53 2.59 -22.84
N LYS A 56 -15.61 2.98 -21.57
CA LYS A 56 -16.75 3.74 -21.02
C LYS A 56 -16.87 5.14 -21.63
N THR A 57 -15.75 5.81 -21.96
CA THR A 57 -15.77 7.11 -22.64
C THR A 57 -16.29 6.99 -24.08
N ARG A 58 -15.97 5.88 -24.77
CA ARG A 58 -16.38 5.64 -26.17
C ARG A 58 -17.82 5.16 -26.32
N HIS A 59 -18.36 4.48 -25.30
CA HIS A 59 -19.77 4.03 -25.24
C HIS A 59 -20.70 4.98 -24.47
N ALA A 60 -20.26 6.21 -24.18
CA ALA A 60 -21.09 7.22 -23.52
C ALA A 60 -22.16 7.79 -24.48
N THR A 61 -23.29 7.11 -24.58
CA THR A 61 -24.52 7.59 -25.24
C THR A 61 -25.40 8.36 -24.24
N ALA A 62 -26.23 9.28 -24.75
CA ALA A 62 -27.11 10.18 -23.99
C ALA A 62 -28.00 9.51 -22.91
N GLU A 63 -28.24 8.20 -22.96
CA GLU A 63 -29.02 7.43 -21.97
C GLU A 63 -28.24 6.99 -20.72
N ASN A 64 -26.91 7.06 -20.69
CA ASN A 64 -26.11 6.75 -19.50
C ASN A 64 -25.21 7.94 -19.15
N PRO A 65 -25.71 8.94 -18.40
CA PRO A 65 -24.93 10.12 -18.06
C PRO A 65 -23.67 9.70 -17.28
N VAL A 66 -22.52 10.19 -17.77
CA VAL A 66 -21.22 10.06 -17.13
C VAL A 66 -21.35 10.52 -15.68
N LYS A 67 -21.24 9.57 -14.73
CA LYS A 67 -21.33 9.88 -13.29
C LYS A 67 -20.29 10.96 -12.97
N PRO A 68 -20.70 12.08 -12.35
CA PRO A 68 -19.79 13.19 -12.13
C PRO A 68 -18.73 12.84 -11.10
N PHE A 69 -17.62 13.59 -11.19
CA PHE A 69 -16.45 13.66 -10.33
C PHE A 69 -16.58 13.05 -8.93
N VAL A 70 -15.52 12.38 -8.45
CA VAL A 70 -15.35 12.05 -7.03
C VAL A 70 -15.69 13.29 -6.22
N THR A 71 -16.80 13.22 -5.50
CA THR A 71 -17.17 14.27 -4.56
C THR A 71 -16.08 14.28 -3.49
N CYS A 72 -15.68 15.45 -2.97
CA CYS A 72 -14.72 15.53 -1.87
C CYS A 72 -15.13 14.64 -0.67
N ALA A 73 -16.42 14.35 -0.52
CA ALA A 73 -16.94 13.38 0.44
C ALA A 73 -16.43 11.93 0.21
N ALA A 74 -16.31 11.48 -1.04
CA ALA A 74 -15.76 10.17 -1.37
C ALA A 74 -14.23 10.11 -1.27
N LEU A 75 -13.54 11.26 -1.27
CA LEU A 75 -12.11 11.35 -0.96
C LEU A 75 -11.80 11.25 0.55
N LYS A 76 -12.77 11.49 1.44
CA LYS A 76 -12.53 11.44 2.89
C LYS A 76 -12.03 10.06 3.33
N THR A 77 -12.66 8.99 2.88
CA THR A 77 -12.28 7.61 3.24
C THR A 77 -10.85 7.25 2.81
N PRO A 78 -10.43 7.43 1.54
CA PRO A 78 -9.04 7.17 1.14
C PRO A 78 -8.05 8.15 1.77
N LEU A 79 -8.43 9.40 2.02
CA LEU A 79 -7.55 10.36 2.69
C LEU A 79 -7.28 9.96 4.15
N THR A 80 -8.30 9.49 4.88
CA THR A 80 -8.11 8.99 6.25
C THR A 80 -7.22 7.74 6.27
N MET A 81 -7.36 6.85 5.28
CA MET A 81 -6.45 5.71 5.14
C MET A 81 -5.02 6.14 4.83
N PHE A 82 -4.85 7.13 3.98
CA PHE A 82 -3.54 7.70 3.70
C PHE A 82 -2.91 8.30 4.97
N ALA A 83 -3.68 9.04 5.75
CA ALA A 83 -3.22 9.54 7.05
C ALA A 83 -2.81 8.40 8.01
N LEU A 84 -3.56 7.30 8.03
CA LEU A 84 -3.20 6.12 8.82
C LEU A 84 -1.87 5.49 8.37
N ILE A 85 -1.59 5.47 7.06
CA ILE A 85 -0.30 5.00 6.52
C ILE A 85 0.84 5.91 6.98
N VAL A 86 0.65 7.24 6.96
CA VAL A 86 1.66 8.18 7.45
C VAL A 86 1.97 7.93 8.94
N VAL A 87 0.93 7.72 9.75
CA VAL A 87 1.08 7.38 11.17
C VAL A 87 1.82 6.04 11.34
N TYR A 88 1.53 5.05 10.50
CA TYR A 88 2.26 3.78 10.49
C TYR A 88 3.75 3.96 10.19
N VAL A 89 4.13 4.81 9.23
CA VAL A 89 5.55 5.08 8.93
C VAL A 89 6.26 5.71 10.13
N LEU A 90 5.59 6.63 10.85
CA LEU A 90 6.13 7.22 12.07
C LEU A 90 6.29 6.19 13.20
N LEU A 91 5.31 5.28 13.36
CA LEU A 91 5.37 4.18 14.31
C LEU A 91 6.49 3.19 13.97
N PHE A 92 6.66 2.87 12.69
CA PHE A 92 7.71 1.98 12.19
C PHE A 92 9.09 2.47 12.64
N LEU A 93 9.35 3.78 12.54
CA LEU A 93 10.61 4.38 12.99
C LEU A 93 10.82 4.25 14.51
N ALA A 94 9.75 4.27 15.30
CA ALA A 94 9.82 4.24 16.76
C ALA A 94 9.93 2.81 17.33
N VAL A 95 9.02 1.91 16.96
CA VAL A 95 8.84 0.58 17.58
C VAL A 95 9.24 -0.59 16.68
N GLY A 96 9.69 -0.32 15.46
CA GLY A 96 10.10 -1.36 14.50
C GLY A 96 8.94 -1.91 13.67
N TYR A 97 9.28 -2.74 12.68
CA TYR A 97 8.34 -3.18 11.65
C TYR A 97 7.16 -3.99 12.20
N TYR A 98 7.44 -5.01 13.01
CA TYR A 98 6.41 -5.95 13.43
C TYR A 98 5.39 -5.31 14.36
N ALA A 99 5.85 -4.53 15.36
CA ALA A 99 4.97 -3.84 16.29
C ALA A 99 4.11 -2.79 15.57
N ALA A 100 4.71 -1.98 14.69
CA ALA A 100 3.99 -0.99 13.90
C ALA A 100 2.95 -1.64 12.98
N THR A 101 3.29 -2.76 12.35
CA THR A 101 2.39 -3.49 11.43
C THR A 101 1.19 -4.08 12.16
N VAL A 102 1.39 -4.66 13.35
CA VAL A 102 0.29 -5.17 14.19
C VAL A 102 -0.67 -4.05 14.57
N LEU A 103 -0.14 -2.93 15.07
CA LEU A 103 -0.96 -1.77 15.44
C LEU A 103 -1.70 -1.18 14.25
N PHE A 104 -1.02 -1.06 13.11
CA PHE A 104 -1.62 -0.59 11.86
C PHE A 104 -2.75 -1.49 11.38
N LEU A 105 -2.56 -2.81 11.35
CA LEU A 105 -3.58 -3.76 10.90
C LEU A 105 -4.82 -3.72 11.80
N ILE A 106 -4.63 -3.69 13.12
CA ILE A 106 -5.73 -3.58 14.07
C ILE A 106 -6.48 -2.25 13.86
N ALA A 107 -5.76 -1.14 13.75
CA ALA A 107 -6.35 0.19 13.53
C ALA A 107 -7.09 0.27 12.18
N ALA A 108 -6.50 -0.26 11.10
CA ALA A 108 -7.08 -0.26 9.77
C ALA A 108 -8.36 -1.12 9.72
N MET A 109 -8.35 -2.32 10.31
CA MET A 109 -9.54 -3.17 10.37
C MET A 109 -10.64 -2.55 11.23
N ARG A 110 -10.26 -1.89 12.33
CA ARG A 110 -11.22 -1.15 13.15
C ARG A 110 -11.83 0.04 12.40
N PHE A 111 -11.03 0.76 11.62
CA PHE A 111 -11.50 1.84 10.75
C PHE A 111 -12.44 1.32 9.66
N LEU A 112 -12.18 0.13 9.11
CA LEU A 112 -13.08 -0.58 8.20
C LEU A 112 -14.35 -1.12 8.86
N LYS A 113 -14.56 -0.86 10.16
CA LYS A 113 -15.68 -1.36 10.97
C LYS A 113 -15.80 -2.89 11.02
N GLN A 114 -14.71 -3.63 10.79
CA GLN A 114 -14.65 -5.06 11.11
C GLN A 114 -14.78 -5.23 12.63
N LYS A 115 -15.81 -5.95 13.08
CA LYS A 115 -16.13 -6.11 14.52
C LYS A 115 -15.64 -7.42 15.13
N SER A 116 -15.32 -8.41 14.30
CA SER A 116 -14.88 -9.73 14.72
C SER A 116 -13.42 -9.71 15.16
N TRP A 117 -13.20 -9.51 16.46
CA TRP A 117 -11.89 -9.67 17.11
C TRP A 117 -11.13 -10.94 16.73
N PRO A 118 -11.73 -12.15 16.62
CA PRO A 118 -10.99 -13.34 16.21
C PRO A 118 -10.49 -13.26 14.76
N LEU A 119 -11.27 -12.65 13.85
CA LEU A 119 -10.84 -12.42 12.47
C LEU A 119 -9.70 -11.40 12.39
N ILE A 120 -9.74 -10.34 13.21
CA ILE A 120 -8.67 -9.35 13.30
C ILE A 120 -7.39 -10.00 13.82
N ALA A 121 -7.47 -10.80 14.88
CA ALA A 121 -6.32 -11.50 15.44
C ALA A 121 -5.73 -12.51 14.43
N MET A 122 -6.58 -13.29 13.77
CA MET A 122 -6.16 -14.28 12.77
C MET A 122 -5.48 -13.64 11.56
N THR A 123 -6.06 -12.58 11.01
CA THR A 123 -5.48 -11.86 9.86
C THR A 123 -4.20 -11.14 10.24
N THR A 124 -4.14 -10.54 11.42
CA THR A 124 -2.91 -9.89 11.93
C THR A 124 -1.80 -10.91 12.14
N ALA A 125 -2.07 -12.00 12.84
CA ALA A 125 -1.10 -13.07 13.07
C ALA A 125 -0.65 -13.73 11.76
N GLY A 126 -1.59 -14.00 10.85
CA GLY A 126 -1.31 -14.57 9.54
C GLY A 126 -0.43 -13.64 8.68
N PHE A 127 -0.69 -12.33 8.70
CA PHE A 127 0.12 -11.37 7.95
C PHE A 127 1.53 -11.23 8.53
N VAL A 128 1.68 -11.19 9.86
CA VAL A 128 2.99 -11.17 10.52
C VAL A 128 3.77 -12.46 10.21
N ALA A 129 3.14 -13.62 10.31
CA ALA A 129 3.78 -14.90 9.98
C ALA A 129 4.19 -14.97 8.50
N PHE A 130 3.32 -14.52 7.59
CA PHE A 130 3.59 -14.47 6.16
C PHE A 130 4.75 -13.53 5.86
N THR A 131 4.74 -12.31 6.41
CA THR A 131 5.81 -11.34 6.18
C THR A 131 7.13 -11.78 6.79
N TYR A 132 7.14 -12.42 7.96
CA TYR A 132 8.33 -13.05 8.51
C TYR A 132 8.88 -14.13 7.57
N PHE A 133 8.04 -15.07 7.12
CA PHE A 133 8.47 -16.12 6.19
C PHE A 133 9.00 -15.54 4.88
N PHE A 134 8.30 -14.58 4.28
CA PHE A 134 8.69 -14.02 2.99
C PHE A 134 9.94 -13.14 3.10
N LEU A 135 10.04 -12.28 4.11
CA LEU A 135 11.12 -11.31 4.21
C LEU A 135 12.41 -11.94 4.75
N VAL A 136 12.29 -12.75 5.79
CA VAL A 136 13.46 -13.38 6.44
C VAL A 136 13.90 -14.62 5.65
N ARG A 137 12.98 -15.49 5.24
CA ARG A 137 13.36 -16.77 4.62
C ARG A 137 13.51 -16.70 3.11
N GLN A 138 12.67 -15.93 2.41
CA GLN A 138 12.75 -15.83 0.95
C GLN A 138 13.72 -14.72 0.50
N LEU A 139 13.68 -13.55 1.15
CA LEU A 139 14.49 -12.40 0.76
C LEU A 139 15.79 -12.25 1.58
N ASN A 140 15.93 -12.97 2.71
CA ASN A 140 17.08 -12.87 3.63
C ASN A 140 17.42 -11.42 4.03
N VAL A 141 16.39 -10.58 4.14
CA VAL A 141 16.52 -9.17 4.52
C VAL A 141 16.32 -9.09 6.03
N SER A 142 17.34 -8.61 6.75
CA SER A 142 17.24 -8.25 8.16
C SER A 142 16.42 -6.97 8.28
N ILE A 143 15.18 -7.11 8.76
CA ILE A 143 14.29 -5.97 9.04
C ILE A 143 14.48 -5.56 10.50
N ASP A 144 14.44 -4.26 10.76
CA ASP A 144 14.44 -3.73 12.13
C ASP A 144 13.25 -4.26 12.94
N GLU A 145 13.53 -5.28 13.76
CA GLU A 145 12.52 -5.93 14.60
C GLU A 145 12.04 -5.02 15.74
N LEU A 146 12.91 -4.11 16.21
CA LEU A 146 12.70 -3.28 17.40
C LEU A 146 12.91 -1.76 17.18
N GLY A 147 13.17 -1.30 15.95
CA GLY A 147 13.33 0.13 15.65
C GLY A 147 14.35 0.84 16.57
N TRP A 148 13.98 2.02 17.11
CA TRP A 148 14.82 2.76 18.06
C TRP A 148 15.15 1.99 19.35
N ILE A 149 14.28 1.09 19.80
CA ILE A 149 14.49 0.27 21.01
C ILE A 149 15.58 -0.77 20.76
N GLY A 150 15.64 -1.34 19.55
CA GLY A 150 16.69 -2.27 19.14
C GLY A 150 18.05 -1.60 19.10
N ASN A 151 18.11 -0.41 18.48
CA ASN A 151 19.33 0.39 18.43
C ASN A 151 19.78 0.85 19.83
N TRP A 152 18.85 1.19 20.72
CA TRP A 152 19.14 1.57 22.11
C TRP A 152 19.62 0.39 22.97
N LEU A 153 19.11 -0.82 22.71
CA LEU A 153 19.58 -2.07 23.32
C LEU A 153 20.96 -2.49 22.78
N GLN A 154 21.23 -2.32 21.48
CA GLN A 154 22.56 -2.56 20.88
C GLN A 154 23.60 -1.56 21.38
N MET A 155 23.24 -0.30 21.61
CA MET A 155 24.13 0.69 22.22
C MET A 155 24.45 0.41 23.70
N ARG A 156 23.63 -0.38 24.41
CA ARG A 156 23.85 -0.76 25.81
C ARG A 156 24.37 -2.19 26.01
N GLY A 157 24.15 -3.09 25.05
CA GLY A 157 24.63 -4.46 25.05
C GLY A 157 25.58 -4.68 23.89
N GLY A 158 26.87 -4.41 24.11
CA GLY A 158 27.92 -4.73 23.14
C GLY A 158 28.16 -6.23 23.08
N PHE A 159 27.45 -6.92 22.19
CA PHE A 159 27.80 -8.24 21.64
C PHE A 159 27.33 -8.32 20.19
#